data_AF-A0A832V5R3-F1
#
_entry.id   AF-A0A832V5R3-F1
#
_cell.length_a   1.000
_cell.length_b   1.000
_cell.length_c   1.000
_cell.angle_alpha   90.00
_cell.angle_beta   90.00
_cell.angle_gamma   90.00
#
_symmetry.space_group_name_H-M   'P 1'
#
loop_
_entity.id
_entity.type
_entity.pdbx_description
1 polymer ?
#
loop_
_entity_poly.entity_id
_entity_poly.type
_entity_poly.pdbx_seq_one_letter_code
_entity_poly.pdbx_strand_id
1 'polypeptide(L)'
;DIGKVLKNSEKKVDELIEQYRSKTLKPSKGKTVEDTLEELVMLELNDARTKAGETAEQSLSEHNYALVMAKTGARGSMLNITQMSACIGQQAVRGKRILRGYRARTLPHFKRGDLGSKSRGFVSASYKSGMDPIEFFFHAMGGRESLTDTAMRTPKSGYMQRRLINAMQDIVVDYNETVRDGRGVIIQFKYGEDGIDPSRSHRGTIPIKKITRDIQRGEK
;
A
#
# COMPACT_ATOMS: atom_id res chain seq x y z
N ASP A 1 -17.43 -14.11 -12.84
CA ASP A 1 -17.61 -15.02 -11.69
C ASP A 1 -16.31 -15.07 -10.89
N ILE A 2 -16.34 -14.54 -9.66
CA ILE A 2 -15.17 -14.32 -8.80
C ILE A 2 -14.49 -15.64 -8.44
N GLY A 3 -15.28 -16.71 -8.18
CA GLY A 3 -14.73 -18.02 -7.83
C GLY A 3 -13.88 -18.63 -8.95
N LYS A 4 -14.21 -18.37 -10.22
CA LYS A 4 -13.42 -18.82 -11.37
C LYS A 4 -12.10 -18.05 -11.48
N VAL A 5 -12.10 -16.75 -11.23
CA VAL A 5 -10.90 -15.90 -11.25
C VAL A 5 -9.89 -16.39 -10.21
N LEU A 6 -10.35 -16.61 -8.97
CA LEU A 6 -9.50 -17.09 -7.88
C LEU A 6 -8.94 -18.48 -8.16
N LYS A 7 -9.79 -19.44 -8.61
CA LYS A 7 -9.33 -20.79 -8.97
C LYS A 7 -8.29 -20.80 -10.09
N ASN A 8 -8.45 -19.93 -11.09
CA ASN A 8 -7.46 -19.82 -12.17
C ASN A 8 -6.12 -19.26 -11.67
N SER A 9 -6.16 -18.31 -10.74
CA SER A 9 -4.94 -17.78 -10.10
C SER A 9 -4.25 -18.84 -9.24
N GLU A 10 -5.01 -19.61 -8.45
CA GLU A 10 -4.45 -20.72 -7.66
C GLU A 10 -3.73 -21.74 -8.55
N LYS A 11 -4.32 -22.12 -9.70
CA LYS A 11 -3.67 -23.02 -10.67
C LYS A 11 -2.35 -22.46 -11.20
N LYS A 12 -2.30 -21.18 -11.57
CA LYS A 12 -1.05 -20.55 -12.02
C LYS A 12 0.00 -20.50 -10.92
N VAL A 13 -0.40 -20.30 -9.67
CA VAL A 13 0.51 -20.38 -8.52
C VAL A 13 1.08 -21.79 -8.38
N ASP A 14 0.25 -22.82 -8.55
CA ASP A 14 0.70 -24.20 -8.55
C ASP A 14 1.68 -24.48 -9.71
N GLU A 15 1.42 -23.96 -10.91
CA GLU A 15 2.34 -24.04 -12.06
C GLU A 15 3.70 -23.37 -11.77
N LEU A 16 3.70 -22.19 -11.12
CA LEU A 16 4.94 -21.51 -10.70
C LEU A 16 5.71 -22.33 -9.66
N ILE A 17 5.00 -22.98 -8.72
CA ILE A 17 5.61 -23.87 -7.72
C ILE A 17 6.20 -25.11 -8.39
N GLU A 18 5.57 -25.66 -9.42
CA GLU A 18 6.10 -26.78 -10.20
C GLU A 18 7.34 -26.38 -11.00
N GLN A 19 7.36 -25.19 -11.61
CA GLN A 19 8.56 -24.64 -12.27
C GLN A 19 9.72 -24.47 -11.28
N TYR A 20 9.43 -24.02 -10.06
CA TYR A 20 10.40 -23.93 -8.99
C TYR A 20 10.95 -25.31 -8.58
N ARG A 21 10.07 -26.29 -8.37
CA ARG A 21 10.45 -27.68 -8.01
C ARG A 21 11.27 -28.36 -9.10
N SER A 22 10.94 -28.11 -10.37
CA SER A 22 11.68 -28.61 -11.54
C SER A 22 12.96 -27.82 -11.86
N LYS A 23 13.27 -26.76 -11.09
CA LYS A 23 14.43 -25.88 -11.31
C LYS A 23 14.48 -25.20 -12.69
N THR A 24 13.32 -25.04 -13.32
CA THR A 24 13.19 -24.36 -14.62
C THR A 24 12.94 -22.86 -14.48
N LEU A 25 12.58 -22.40 -13.27
CA LEU A 25 12.33 -20.99 -12.96
C LEU A 25 13.62 -20.16 -13.06
N LYS A 26 13.60 -19.12 -13.90
CA LYS A 26 14.71 -18.18 -14.05
C LYS A 26 14.68 -17.13 -12.93
N PRO A 27 15.82 -16.85 -12.28
CA PRO A 27 15.87 -15.81 -11.25
C PRO A 27 15.70 -14.42 -11.85
N SER A 28 14.96 -13.56 -11.15
CA SER A 28 14.89 -12.13 -11.43
C SER A 28 16.23 -11.45 -11.11
N LYS A 29 16.52 -10.34 -11.79
CA LYS A 29 17.79 -9.60 -11.64
C LYS A 29 18.05 -9.25 -10.17
N GLY A 30 19.17 -9.70 -9.62
CA GLY A 30 19.60 -9.40 -8.25
C GLY A 30 18.82 -10.13 -7.15
N LYS A 31 17.97 -11.10 -7.48
CA LYS A 31 17.19 -11.89 -6.51
C LYS A 31 17.55 -13.37 -6.56
N THR A 32 17.34 -14.05 -5.44
CA THR A 32 17.43 -15.50 -5.38
C THR A 32 16.27 -16.15 -6.15
N VAL A 33 16.39 -17.42 -6.52
CA VAL A 33 15.30 -18.16 -7.18
C VAL A 33 14.08 -18.25 -6.25
N GLU A 34 14.30 -18.42 -4.95
CA GLU A 34 13.24 -18.44 -3.93
C GLU A 34 12.51 -17.09 -3.84
N ASP A 35 13.25 -15.98 -3.71
CA ASP A 35 12.64 -14.66 -3.66
C ASP A 35 11.94 -14.30 -4.99
N THR A 36 12.43 -14.83 -6.12
CA THR A 36 11.78 -14.68 -7.43
C THR A 36 10.43 -15.41 -7.47
N LEU A 37 10.37 -16.65 -6.97
CA LEU A 37 9.10 -17.38 -6.86
C LEU A 37 8.11 -16.58 -6.00
N GLU A 38 8.54 -16.14 -4.82
CA GLU A 38 7.68 -15.42 -3.88
C GLU A 38 7.15 -14.10 -4.48
N GLU A 39 7.97 -13.38 -5.24
CA GLU A 39 7.57 -12.17 -5.95
C GLU A 39 6.52 -12.46 -7.03
N LEU A 40 6.75 -13.46 -7.89
CA LEU A 40 5.83 -13.82 -8.97
C LEU A 40 4.48 -14.30 -8.42
N VAL A 41 4.51 -15.10 -7.35
CA VAL A 41 3.28 -15.56 -6.68
C VAL A 41 2.54 -14.39 -6.04
N MET A 42 3.23 -13.47 -5.36
CA MET A 42 2.56 -12.27 -4.83
C MET A 42 1.95 -11.41 -5.94
N LEU A 43 2.63 -11.27 -7.08
CA LEU A 43 2.12 -10.51 -8.22
C LEU A 43 0.82 -11.13 -8.76
N GLU A 44 0.82 -12.44 -9.02
CA GLU A 44 -0.36 -13.15 -9.55
C GLU A 44 -1.55 -13.11 -8.56
N LEU A 45 -1.30 -13.27 -7.26
CA LEU A 45 -2.36 -13.20 -6.25
C LEU A 45 -2.91 -11.78 -6.07
N ASN A 46 -2.07 -10.75 -6.22
CA ASN A 46 -2.51 -9.35 -6.22
C ASN A 46 -3.36 -9.03 -7.46
N ASP A 47 -2.95 -9.50 -8.63
CA ASP A 47 -3.71 -9.34 -9.88
C ASP A 47 -5.08 -10.04 -9.79
N ALA A 48 -5.11 -11.25 -9.23
CA ALA A 48 -6.37 -11.97 -9.00
C ALA A 48 -7.33 -11.21 -8.07
N ARG A 49 -6.81 -10.58 -7.01
CA ARG A 49 -7.61 -9.71 -6.13
C ARG A 49 -8.17 -8.50 -6.88
N THR A 50 -7.36 -7.84 -7.72
CA THR A 50 -7.82 -6.68 -8.51
C THR A 50 -8.92 -7.09 -9.47
N LYS A 51 -8.74 -8.17 -10.23
CA LYS A 51 -9.76 -8.72 -11.16
C LYS A 51 -11.04 -9.14 -10.43
N ALA A 52 -10.91 -9.74 -9.24
CA ALA A 52 -12.04 -10.05 -8.39
C ALA A 52 -12.78 -8.79 -7.93
N GLY A 53 -12.06 -7.72 -7.60
CA GLY A 53 -12.61 -6.41 -7.24
C GLY A 53 -13.37 -5.74 -8.37
N GLU A 54 -12.82 -5.73 -9.59
CA GLU A 54 -13.47 -5.19 -10.79
C GLU A 54 -14.76 -5.95 -11.11
N THR A 55 -14.72 -7.29 -11.04
CA THR A 55 -15.91 -8.13 -11.24
C THR A 55 -16.98 -7.85 -10.19
N ALA A 56 -16.57 -7.65 -8.93
CA ALA A 56 -17.47 -7.34 -7.83
C ALA A 56 -18.08 -5.95 -7.99
N GLU A 57 -17.32 -4.95 -8.42
CA GLU A 57 -17.82 -3.59 -8.69
C GLU A 57 -18.91 -3.61 -9.76
N GLN A 58 -18.69 -4.30 -10.88
CA GLN A 58 -19.67 -4.40 -11.98
C GLN A 58 -20.95 -5.12 -11.56
N SER A 59 -20.87 -5.99 -10.54
CA SER A 59 -22.02 -6.76 -10.05
C SER A 59 -22.83 -5.99 -9.00
N LEU A 60 -22.31 -4.90 -8.45
CA LEU A 60 -22.99 -4.09 -7.44
C LEU A 60 -23.82 -2.99 -8.10
N SER A 61 -25.02 -2.74 -7.57
CA SER A 61 -25.86 -1.62 -8.03
C SER A 61 -25.16 -0.28 -7.80
N GLU A 62 -25.30 0.63 -8.76
CA GLU A 62 -24.79 2.01 -8.66
C GLU A 62 -25.39 2.77 -7.46
N HIS A 63 -26.58 2.37 -7.01
CA HIS A 63 -27.28 2.98 -5.86
C HIS A 63 -26.85 2.38 -4.51
N ASN A 64 -25.87 1.48 -4.50
CA ASN A 64 -25.36 0.93 -3.25
C ASN A 64 -24.59 2.01 -2.47
N TYR A 65 -25.06 2.34 -1.27
CA TYR A 65 -24.43 3.35 -0.40
C TYR A 65 -22.95 3.08 -0.13
N ALA A 66 -22.52 1.83 0.00
CA ALA A 66 -21.10 1.50 0.19
C ALA A 66 -20.26 1.88 -1.04
N LEU A 67 -20.80 1.66 -2.24
CA LEU A 67 -20.15 2.02 -3.50
C LEU A 67 -20.12 3.54 -3.68
N VAL A 68 -21.22 4.23 -3.36
CA VAL A 68 -21.30 5.69 -3.41
C VAL A 68 -20.29 6.33 -2.45
N MET A 69 -20.18 5.86 -1.20
CA MET A 69 -19.20 6.38 -0.24
C MET A 69 -17.74 6.20 -0.71
N ALA A 70 -17.44 5.07 -1.35
CA ALA A 70 -16.11 4.82 -1.88
C ALA A 70 -15.81 5.67 -3.13
N LYS A 71 -16.75 5.78 -4.08
CA LYS A 71 -16.58 6.57 -5.31
C LYS A 71 -16.51 8.08 -5.06
N THR A 72 -17.30 8.57 -4.10
CA THR A 72 -17.27 9.98 -3.70
C THR A 72 -16.04 10.34 -2.88
N GLY A 73 -15.26 9.35 -2.41
CA GLY A 73 -14.12 9.56 -1.53
C GLY A 73 -14.50 9.95 -0.10
N ALA A 74 -15.79 9.89 0.26
CA ALA A 74 -16.26 10.25 1.59
C ALA A 74 -15.74 9.27 2.66
N ARG A 75 -15.88 7.97 2.42
CA ARG A 75 -15.34 6.94 3.32
C ARG A 75 -15.21 5.58 2.63
N GLY A 76 -14.08 4.94 2.86
CA GLY A 76 -13.78 3.63 2.27
C GLY A 76 -13.17 3.77 0.88
N SER A 77 -12.69 2.65 0.37
CA SER A 77 -12.04 2.56 -0.95
C SER A 77 -12.60 1.38 -1.72
N MET A 78 -12.32 1.30 -3.02
CA MET A 78 -12.66 0.14 -3.84
C MET A 78 -12.00 -1.15 -3.33
N LEU A 79 -10.81 -1.04 -2.71
CA LEU A 79 -10.17 -2.17 -2.03
C LEU A 79 -11.03 -2.68 -0.87
N ASN A 80 -11.59 -1.79 -0.05
CA ASN A 80 -12.45 -2.19 1.07
C ASN A 80 -13.71 -2.91 0.57
N ILE A 81 -14.32 -2.43 -0.52
CA ILE A 81 -15.47 -3.09 -1.15
C ILE A 81 -15.08 -4.49 -1.62
N THR A 82 -13.93 -4.60 -2.30
CA THR A 82 -13.39 -5.89 -2.76
C THR A 82 -13.20 -6.87 -1.61
N GLN A 83 -12.67 -6.43 -0.47
CA GLN A 83 -12.48 -7.28 0.71
C GLN A 83 -13.81 -7.67 1.37
N MET A 84 -14.82 -6.79 1.33
CA MET A 84 -16.15 -7.08 1.86
C MET A 84 -16.93 -8.07 0.99
N SER A 85 -16.84 -7.98 -0.33
CA SER A 85 -17.72 -8.72 -1.25
C SER A 85 -17.04 -9.80 -2.10
N ALA A 86 -15.74 -9.71 -2.35
CA ALA A 86 -15.03 -10.59 -3.28
C ALA A 86 -14.01 -11.50 -2.58
N CYS A 87 -12.88 -10.95 -2.14
CA CYS A 87 -11.85 -11.67 -1.39
C CYS A 87 -10.96 -10.69 -0.63
N ILE A 88 -10.42 -11.12 0.51
CA ILE A 88 -9.50 -10.29 1.30
C ILE A 88 -8.11 -10.22 0.63
N GLY A 89 -7.67 -11.34 0.07
CA GLY A 89 -6.41 -11.48 -0.66
C GLY A 89 -5.23 -11.89 0.21
N GLN A 90 -4.02 -11.73 -0.33
CA GLN A 90 -2.78 -12.16 0.30
C GLN A 90 -2.46 -11.38 1.58
N GLN A 91 -2.28 -12.09 2.70
CA GLN A 91 -1.73 -11.52 3.93
C GLN A 91 -0.20 -11.61 3.90
N ALA A 92 0.46 -10.50 4.21
CA ALA A 92 1.92 -10.42 4.28
C ALA A 92 2.35 -10.02 5.69
N VAL A 93 3.52 -10.51 6.10
CA VAL A 93 4.21 -10.08 7.31
C VAL A 93 5.62 -9.67 6.95
N ARG A 94 6.00 -8.41 7.23
CA ARG A 94 7.31 -7.81 6.91
C ARG A 94 7.67 -7.90 5.43
N GLY A 95 6.69 -7.65 4.57
CA GLY A 95 6.87 -7.61 3.11
C GLY A 95 7.03 -8.97 2.43
N LYS A 96 6.91 -10.08 3.16
CA LYS A 96 6.87 -11.45 2.59
C LYS A 96 5.56 -12.14 2.94
N ARG A 97 5.19 -13.17 2.17
CA ARG A 97 4.08 -14.07 2.53
C ARG A 97 4.35 -14.74 3.88
N ILE A 98 3.33 -15.34 4.49
CA ILE A 98 3.47 -15.91 5.83
C ILE A 98 4.36 -17.16 5.78
N LEU A 99 5.58 -17.03 6.29
CA LEU A 99 6.55 -18.12 6.37
C LEU A 99 6.72 -18.69 7.79
N ARG A 100 6.47 -17.86 8.81
CA ARG A 100 6.68 -18.19 10.22
C ARG A 100 5.60 -19.14 10.72
N GLY A 101 6.00 -20.15 11.49
CA GLY A 101 5.11 -21.17 12.03
C GLY A 101 5.87 -22.38 12.55
N TYR A 102 5.32 -23.56 12.30
CA TYR A 102 5.91 -24.85 12.65
C TYR A 102 7.11 -25.21 11.75
N ARG A 103 7.83 -26.28 12.09
CA ARG A 103 8.97 -26.77 11.30
C ARG A 103 8.51 -27.12 9.87
N ALA A 104 9.04 -26.39 8.89
CA ALA A 104 8.75 -26.51 7.45
C ALA A 104 7.26 -26.35 7.05
N ARG A 105 6.44 -25.66 7.84
CA ARG A 105 5.03 -25.35 7.50
C ARG A 105 4.50 -24.21 8.37
N THR A 106 3.50 -23.48 7.92
CA THR A 106 2.89 -22.36 8.69
C THR A 106 1.99 -22.86 9.82
N LEU A 107 1.07 -23.78 9.51
CA LEU A 107 0.10 -24.37 10.45
C LEU A 107 0.18 -25.91 10.40
N PRO A 108 -0.25 -26.62 11.47
CA PRO A 108 -0.16 -28.08 11.53
C PRO A 108 -1.11 -28.77 10.53
N HIS A 109 -2.12 -28.05 10.04
CA HIS A 109 -3.09 -28.49 9.03
C HIS A 109 -2.47 -28.66 7.63
N PHE A 110 -1.30 -28.06 7.37
CA PHE A 110 -0.63 -28.16 6.07
C PHE A 110 0.47 -29.23 6.05
N LYS A 111 0.72 -29.76 4.85
CA LYS A 111 1.84 -30.67 4.61
C LYS A 111 3.17 -29.92 4.79
N ARG A 112 4.22 -30.66 5.15
CA ARG A 112 5.57 -30.08 5.26
C ARG A 112 6.07 -29.68 3.87
N GLY A 113 6.65 -28.49 3.75
CA GLY A 113 7.15 -27.94 2.49
C GLY A 113 6.06 -27.43 1.54
N ASP A 114 4.83 -27.23 2.04
CA ASP A 114 3.75 -26.65 1.25
C ASP A 114 4.03 -25.16 0.96
N LEU A 115 3.94 -24.79 -0.33
CA LEU A 115 4.19 -23.45 -0.86
C LEU A 115 2.94 -22.81 -1.48
N GLY A 116 1.80 -23.51 -1.44
CA GLY A 116 0.54 -23.07 -2.02
C GLY A 116 0.04 -21.73 -1.48
N SER A 117 -0.91 -21.13 -2.21
CA SER A 117 -1.52 -19.85 -1.85
C SER A 117 -2.10 -19.87 -0.43
N LYS A 118 -2.94 -20.86 -0.11
CA LYS A 118 -3.61 -21.01 1.19
C LYS A 118 -2.64 -21.27 2.33
N SER A 119 -1.63 -22.11 2.12
CA SER A 119 -0.64 -22.44 3.16
C SER A 119 0.25 -21.25 3.53
N ARG A 120 0.37 -20.27 2.64
CA ARG A 120 1.16 -19.05 2.80
C ARG A 120 0.33 -17.79 3.08
N GLY A 121 -0.93 -17.93 3.50
CA GLY A 121 -1.73 -16.82 4.00
C GLY A 121 -2.57 -16.07 2.96
N PHE A 122 -2.88 -16.69 1.82
CA PHE A 122 -3.90 -16.18 0.92
C PHE A 122 -5.30 -16.43 1.50
N VAL A 123 -6.10 -15.36 1.64
CA VAL A 123 -7.48 -15.45 2.11
C VAL A 123 -8.41 -15.26 0.92
N SER A 124 -9.04 -16.35 0.52
CA SER A 124 -9.95 -16.42 -0.62
C SER A 124 -11.36 -15.93 -0.27
N ALA A 125 -11.76 -16.07 0.99
CA ALA A 125 -13.02 -15.56 1.49
C ALA A 125 -13.08 -14.02 1.56
N SER A 126 -14.30 -13.51 1.56
CA SER A 126 -14.66 -12.12 1.84
C SER A 126 -15.19 -11.97 3.26
N TYR A 127 -15.28 -10.74 3.78
CA TYR A 127 -15.94 -10.51 5.07
C TYR A 127 -17.41 -10.92 5.06
N LYS A 128 -18.10 -10.83 3.91
CA LYS A 128 -19.51 -11.23 3.78
C LYS A 128 -19.69 -12.75 3.79
N SER A 129 -18.80 -13.50 3.12
CA SER A 129 -18.89 -14.96 3.07
C SER A 129 -18.45 -15.64 4.36
N GLY A 130 -17.65 -14.93 5.19
CA GLY A 130 -17.01 -15.50 6.37
C GLY A 130 -15.73 -16.25 6.00
N MET A 131 -14.76 -16.25 6.93
CA MET A 131 -13.44 -16.87 6.75
C MET A 131 -13.36 -18.22 7.44
N ASP A 132 -12.58 -19.13 6.87
CA ASP A 132 -12.20 -20.36 7.56
C ASP A 132 -11.30 -20.06 8.78
N PRO A 133 -11.25 -20.93 9.81
CA PRO A 133 -10.39 -20.72 10.97
C PRO A 133 -8.90 -20.48 10.63
N ILE A 134 -8.41 -21.14 9.57
CA ILE A 134 -7.04 -20.97 9.06
C ILE A 134 -6.87 -19.58 8.44
N GLU A 135 -7.81 -19.15 7.59
CA GLU A 135 -7.80 -17.83 6.96
C GLU A 135 -7.91 -16.72 8.01
N PHE A 136 -8.78 -16.89 9.01
CA PHE A 136 -8.94 -15.97 10.13
C PHE A 136 -7.63 -15.81 10.91
N PHE A 137 -6.92 -16.91 11.20
CA PHE A 137 -5.63 -16.85 11.88
C PHE A 137 -4.59 -16.05 11.08
N PHE A 138 -4.49 -16.29 9.77
CA PHE A 138 -3.58 -15.53 8.91
C PHE A 138 -3.96 -14.06 8.79
N HIS A 139 -5.26 -13.75 8.73
CA HIS A 139 -5.75 -12.38 8.73
C HIS A 139 -5.39 -11.64 10.02
N ALA A 140 -5.54 -12.30 11.17
CA ALA A 140 -5.15 -11.74 12.47
C ALA A 140 -3.64 -11.45 12.56
N MET A 141 -2.79 -12.27 11.92
CA MET A 141 -1.34 -12.00 11.86
C MET A 141 -1.03 -10.71 11.09
N GLY A 142 -1.70 -10.48 9.96
CA GLY A 142 -1.57 -9.24 9.19
C GLY A 142 -2.04 -8.00 9.98
N GLY A 143 -3.17 -8.12 10.69
CA GLY A 143 -3.67 -7.07 11.56
C GLY A 143 -2.73 -6.73 12.73
N ARG A 144 -2.01 -7.71 13.27
CA ARG A 144 -1.02 -7.46 14.33
C ARG A 144 0.18 -6.65 13.82
N GLU A 145 0.62 -6.89 12.60
CA GLU A 145 1.72 -6.12 12.00
C GLU A 145 1.33 -4.65 11.86
N SER A 146 0.15 -4.35 11.30
CA SER A 146 -0.28 -2.97 11.08
C SER A 146 -0.40 -2.17 12.38
N LEU A 147 -0.91 -2.80 13.44
CA LEU A 147 -0.98 -2.19 14.78
C LEU A 147 0.42 -1.94 15.36
N THR A 148 1.32 -2.93 15.24
CA THR A 148 2.67 -2.82 15.78
C THR A 148 3.49 -1.77 15.03
N ASP A 149 3.41 -1.74 13.70
CA ASP A 149 4.13 -0.77 12.87
C ASP A 149 3.69 0.67 13.19
N THR A 150 2.38 0.89 13.35
CA THR A 150 1.83 2.18 13.76
C THR A 150 2.38 2.62 15.11
N ALA A 151 2.41 1.71 16.10
CA ALA A 151 2.95 1.99 17.43
C ALA A 151 4.45 2.34 17.40
N MET A 152 5.23 1.71 16.51
CA MET A 152 6.67 1.97 16.38
C MET A 152 7.00 3.25 15.60
N ARG A 153 6.13 3.68 14.68
CA ARG A 153 6.37 4.89 13.87
C ARG A 153 6.28 6.18 14.68
N THR A 154 5.29 6.29 15.58
CA THR A 154 5.04 7.50 16.40
C THR A 154 6.25 8.04 17.15
N PRO A 155 6.99 7.25 17.96
CA PRO A 155 8.15 7.78 18.69
C PRO A 155 9.27 8.20 17.74
N LYS A 156 9.46 7.48 16.62
CA LYS A 156 10.52 7.79 15.66
C LYS A 156 10.23 9.08 14.89
N SER A 157 9.00 9.29 14.43
CA SER A 157 8.60 10.53 13.75
C SER A 157 8.64 11.72 14.71
N GLY A 158 8.12 11.57 15.93
CA GLY A 158 8.13 12.62 16.93
C GLY A 158 9.56 13.02 17.35
N TYR A 159 10.45 12.04 17.53
CA TYR A 159 11.85 12.34 17.86
C TYR A 159 12.59 13.02 16.70
N MET A 160 12.39 12.55 15.46
CA MET A 160 12.94 13.21 14.27
C MET A 160 12.45 14.65 14.17
N GLN A 161 11.15 14.88 14.35
CA GLN A 161 10.55 16.21 14.34
C GLN A 161 11.17 17.11 15.41
N ARG A 162 11.28 16.64 16.67
CA ARG A 162 11.91 17.41 17.75
C ARG A 162 13.36 17.80 17.42
N ARG A 163 14.13 16.87 16.85
CA ARG A 163 15.52 17.14 16.46
C ARG A 163 15.61 18.22 15.37
N LEU A 164 14.73 18.16 14.38
CA LEU A 164 14.69 19.15 13.30
C LEU A 164 14.22 20.51 13.79
N ILE A 165 13.18 20.56 14.64
CA ILE A 165 12.71 21.81 15.26
C ILE A 165 13.84 22.47 16.04
N ASN A 166 14.52 21.73 16.93
CA ASN A 166 15.61 22.28 17.73
C ASN A 166 16.82 22.71 16.88
N ALA A 167 17.04 22.09 15.72
CA ALA A 167 18.13 22.46 14.82
C ALA A 167 17.80 23.67 13.93
N MET A 168 16.51 23.92 13.65
CA MET A 168 16.07 24.97 12.73
C MET A 168 15.40 26.17 13.43
N GLN A 169 15.22 26.12 14.75
CA GLN A 169 14.49 27.16 15.50
C GLN A 169 15.08 28.57 15.36
N ASP A 170 16.39 28.67 15.12
CA ASP A 170 17.11 29.95 15.02
C ASP A 170 17.10 30.50 13.57
N ILE A 171 16.54 29.76 12.62
CA ILE A 171 16.51 30.12 11.19
C ILE A 171 15.32 31.04 10.92
N VAL A 172 15.58 32.25 10.42
CA VAL A 172 14.57 33.28 10.13
C VAL A 172 14.78 33.90 8.75
N VAL A 173 13.70 34.38 8.14
CA VAL A 173 13.74 35.18 6.91
C VAL A 173 13.91 36.65 7.28
N ASP A 174 14.98 37.27 6.80
CA ASP A 174 15.29 38.69 7.03
C ASP A 174 14.60 39.57 5.97
N TYR A 175 14.52 40.89 6.20
CA TYR A 175 13.80 41.84 5.33
C TYR A 175 14.31 41.89 3.89
N ASN A 176 15.55 41.47 3.65
CA ASN A 176 16.18 41.39 2.33
C ASN A 176 15.94 40.05 1.62
N GLU A 177 14.95 39.26 2.07
CA GLU A 177 14.59 37.94 1.52
C GLU A 177 15.66 36.85 1.69
N THR A 178 16.75 37.14 2.41
CA THR A 178 17.76 36.13 2.77
C THR A 178 17.31 35.36 4.01
N VAL A 179 17.70 34.08 4.08
CA VAL A 179 17.45 33.24 5.24
C VAL A 179 18.71 33.19 6.09
N ARG A 180 18.60 33.52 7.38
CA ARG A 180 19.73 33.68 8.29
C ARG A 180 19.53 32.88 9.57
N ASP A 181 20.65 32.45 10.16
CA ASP A 181 20.72 31.91 11.53
C ASP A 181 20.63 33.05 12.57
N GLY A 182 20.40 32.73 13.84
CA GLY A 182 20.34 33.68 14.95
C GLY A 182 21.64 34.49 15.18
N ARG A 183 22.76 34.05 14.58
CA ARG A 183 24.06 34.74 14.57
C ARG A 183 24.25 35.68 13.38
N GLY A 184 23.27 35.80 12.48
CA GLY A 184 23.36 36.59 11.26
C GLY A 184 24.10 35.92 10.10
N VAL A 185 24.43 34.63 10.21
CA VAL A 185 25.05 33.84 9.12
C VAL A 185 23.99 33.52 8.06
N ILE A 186 24.29 33.80 6.79
CA ILE A 186 23.39 33.52 5.67
C ILE A 186 23.38 32.01 5.36
N ILE A 187 22.18 31.42 5.38
CA ILE A 187 21.93 30.01 5.02
C ILE A 187 21.41 29.91 3.57
N GLN A 188 20.49 30.79 3.18
CA GLN A 188 20.00 30.91 1.79
C GLN A 188 20.04 32.37 1.35
N PHE A 189 20.51 32.62 0.12
CA PHE A 189 20.51 33.96 -0.48
C PHE A 189 19.12 34.44 -0.87
N LYS A 190 18.19 33.52 -1.10
CA LYS A 190 16.79 33.81 -1.39
C LYS A 190 15.95 32.71 -0.78
N TYR A 191 14.93 33.08 0.00
CA TYR A 191 14.01 32.12 0.64
C TYR A 191 13.42 31.15 -0.38
N GLY A 192 13.58 29.84 -0.17
CA GLY A 192 13.01 28.83 -1.05
C GLY A 192 13.51 28.86 -2.50
N GLU A 193 14.62 29.55 -2.79
CA GLU A 193 15.17 29.85 -4.13
C GLU A 193 14.28 30.74 -5.02
N ASP A 194 12.97 30.77 -4.80
CA ASP A 194 11.99 31.53 -5.58
C ASP A 194 11.38 32.72 -4.82
N GLY A 195 11.52 32.77 -3.49
CA GLY A 195 10.92 33.78 -2.61
C GLY A 195 9.43 33.55 -2.34
N ILE A 196 8.89 32.37 -2.69
CA ILE A 196 7.46 32.10 -2.63
C ILE A 196 7.11 31.38 -1.35
N ASP A 197 6.21 31.98 -0.56
CA ASP A 197 5.59 31.32 0.60
C ASP A 197 4.66 30.17 0.14
N PRO A 198 4.95 28.90 0.54
CA PRO A 198 4.12 27.76 0.16
C PRO A 198 2.65 27.90 0.57
N SER A 199 2.35 28.59 1.67
CA SER A 199 0.98 28.80 2.16
C SER A 199 0.18 29.77 1.29
N ARG A 200 0.86 30.68 0.59
CA ARG A 200 0.26 31.67 -0.33
C ARG A 200 0.34 31.23 -1.79
N SER A 201 1.03 30.14 -2.07
CA SER A 201 1.19 29.56 -3.40
C SER A 201 0.00 28.67 -3.79
N HIS A 202 -0.20 28.47 -5.09
CA HIS A 202 -1.12 27.43 -5.56
C HIS A 202 -0.34 26.14 -5.79
N ARG A 203 -0.39 25.22 -4.80
CA ARG A 203 0.34 23.94 -4.84
C ARG A 203 1.85 24.11 -5.04
N GLY A 204 2.45 25.12 -4.40
CA GLY A 204 3.89 25.38 -4.48
C GLY A 204 4.33 26.21 -5.70
N THR A 205 3.41 26.66 -6.55
CA THR A 205 3.74 27.47 -7.74
C THR A 205 2.74 28.59 -7.99
N ILE A 206 3.11 29.54 -8.85
CA ILE A 206 2.21 30.59 -9.34
C ILE A 206 1.30 29.97 -10.41
N PRO A 207 -0.04 29.99 -10.25
CA PRO A 207 -0.93 29.25 -11.14
C PRO A 207 -1.23 30.03 -12.43
N ILE A 208 -0.25 30.14 -13.32
CA ILE A 208 -0.36 30.90 -14.58
C ILE A 208 -1.60 30.45 -15.38
N LYS A 209 -1.81 29.13 -15.55
CA LYS A 209 -2.97 28.60 -16.29
C LYS A 209 -4.32 28.95 -15.68
N LYS A 210 -4.39 29.08 -14.35
CA LYS A 210 -5.62 29.49 -13.67
C LYS A 210 -5.86 30.97 -13.92
N ILE A 211 -4.83 31.80 -13.71
CA ILE A 211 -4.88 33.25 -13.95
C ILE A 211 -5.27 33.57 -15.39
N THR A 212 -4.66 32.90 -16.38
CA THR A 212 -5.02 33.11 -17.80
C THR A 212 -6.48 32.72 -18.07
N ARG A 213 -6.98 31.64 -17.44
CA ARG A 213 -8.36 31.20 -17.59
C ARG A 213 -9.35 32.17 -16.94
N ASP A 214 -9.03 32.68 -15.76
CA ASP A 214 -9.87 33.61 -15.01
C ASP A 214 -9.97 34.95 -15.78
N ILE A 215 -8.85 35.44 -16.33
CA ILE A 215 -8.81 36.62 -17.22
C ILE A 215 -9.64 36.39 -18.49
N GLN A 216 -9.52 35.23 -19.13
CA GLN A 216 -10.31 34.90 -20.33
C GLN A 216 -11.81 34.78 -20.05
N ARG A 217 -12.21 34.44 -18.82
CA ARG A 217 -13.61 34.32 -18.39
C ARG A 217 -14.21 35.64 -17.88
N GLY A 218 -13.41 36.70 -17.75
CA GLY A 218 -13.87 37.98 -17.22
C GLY A 218 -14.22 37.94 -15.72
N GLU A 219 -13.83 36.87 -15.03
CA GLU A 219 -13.95 36.75 -13.58
C GLU A 219 -12.75 37.49 -12.98
N LYS A 220 -13.00 38.70 -12.45
CA LYS A 220 -12.00 39.48 -11.69
C LYS A 220 -11.65 38.81 -10.37
#